data_AF-A0A7V9G449-F1
#
_entry.id   AF-A0A7V9G449-F1
#
_cell.length_a   1.000
_cell.length_b   1.000
_cell.length_c   1.000
_cell.angle_alpha   90.00
_cell.angle_beta   90.00
_cell.angle_gamma   90.00
#
_symmetry.space_group_name_H-M   'P 1'
#
loop_
_entity.id
_entity.type
_entity.pdbx_description
1 polymer ?
#
loop_
_entity_poly.entity_id
_entity_poly.type
_entity_poly.pdbx_seq_one_letter_code
_entity_poly.pdbx_strand_id
1 'polypeptide(L)'
;MICTCYRIDAPTLVAALTQVDMLVRYEGAIGDEIPSLADRSLVRHLRRMSTLASRAMASGFDRLASDDEAAADELLSDVFAVATYRGWPLPIADLGEREVDVAGMPRGLLGADVSSESASVWLIDPATIALARTREAGDVADLAHPRLPG
;
A
#
# COMPACT_ATOMS: atom_id res chain seq x y z
N MET A 1 -9.64 3.37 -14.37
CA MET A 1 -8.23 3.62 -13.94
C MET A 1 -7.35 2.49 -14.42
N ILE A 2 -6.11 2.73 -14.84
CA ILE A 2 -5.18 1.66 -15.21
C ILE A 2 -4.51 1.10 -13.95
N CYS A 3 -4.68 -0.20 -13.70
CA CYS A 3 -4.13 -0.90 -12.54
C CYS A 3 -3.42 -2.18 -12.98
N THR A 4 -2.38 -2.60 -12.25
CA THR A 4 -1.85 -3.96 -12.38
C THR A 4 -2.75 -4.91 -11.61
N CYS A 5 -3.23 -5.98 -12.26
CA CYS A 5 -4.14 -6.93 -11.66
C CYS A 5 -3.41 -8.23 -11.28
N TYR A 6 -3.80 -8.83 -10.16
CA TYR A 6 -3.25 -10.09 -9.68
C TYR A 6 -4.36 -11.05 -9.30
N ARG A 7 -4.22 -12.32 -9.68
CA ARG A 7 -5.03 -13.41 -9.13
C ARG A 7 -4.42 -13.85 -7.80
N ILE A 8 -5.28 -14.03 -6.80
CA ILE A 8 -4.88 -14.28 -5.41
C ILE A 8 -5.80 -15.28 -4.73
N ASP A 9 -5.31 -15.85 -3.62
CA ASP A 9 -6.12 -16.41 -2.56
C ASP A 9 -5.94 -15.50 -1.34
N ALA A 10 -7.00 -14.80 -0.91
CA ALA A 10 -6.86 -13.71 0.06
C ALA A 10 -6.29 -14.17 1.41
N PRO A 11 -6.74 -15.29 2.02
CA PRO A 11 -6.16 -15.78 3.26
C PRO A 11 -4.67 -16.14 3.12
N THR A 12 -4.28 -16.81 2.02
CA THR A 12 -2.89 -17.18 1.78
C THR A 12 -2.02 -15.95 1.53
N LEU A 13 -2.53 -14.94 0.82
CA LEU A 13 -1.82 -13.70 0.58
C LEU A 13 -1.61 -12.92 1.89
N VAL A 14 -2.66 -12.71 2.69
CA VAL A 14 -2.55 -12.01 3.98
C VAL A 14 -1.53 -12.73 4.86
N ALA A 15 -1.64 -14.05 4.99
CA ALA A 15 -0.69 -14.84 5.77
C ALA A 15 0.76 -14.64 5.30
N ALA A 16 1.02 -14.60 3.98
CA ALA A 16 2.36 -14.38 3.44
C ALA A 16 2.89 -12.95 3.69
N LEU A 17 2.03 -11.93 3.59
CA LEU A 17 2.39 -10.53 3.80
C LEU A 17 2.69 -10.23 5.27
N THR A 18 2.05 -10.94 6.20
CA THR A 18 2.20 -10.72 7.64
C THR A 18 3.26 -11.62 8.29
N GLN A 19 3.98 -12.43 7.52
CA GLN A 19 5.10 -13.21 8.04
C GLN A 19 6.21 -12.29 8.56
N VAL A 20 6.82 -12.65 9.68
CA VAL A 20 7.92 -11.88 10.28
C VAL A 20 9.06 -11.65 9.28
N ASP A 21 9.45 -12.67 8.51
CA ASP A 21 10.50 -12.54 7.49
C ASP A 21 10.12 -11.55 6.38
N MET A 22 8.85 -11.47 6.01
CA MET A 22 8.36 -10.49 5.04
C MET A 22 8.42 -9.08 5.62
N LEU A 23 7.97 -8.90 6.86
CA LEU A 23 7.99 -7.60 7.55
C LEU A 23 9.42 -7.10 7.80
N VAL A 24 10.36 -7.99 8.13
CA VAL A 24 11.79 -7.66 8.25
C VAL A 24 12.38 -7.20 6.91
N ARG A 25 12.06 -7.90 5.81
CA ARG A 25 12.48 -7.49 4.46
C ARG A 25 11.91 -6.12 4.09
N TYR A 26 10.65 -5.89 4.43
CA TYR A 26 9.96 -4.63 4.23
C TYR A 26 10.61 -3.47 4.99
N GLU A 27 10.92 -3.64 6.29
CA GLU A 27 11.64 -2.62 7.06
C GLU A 27 13.04 -2.34 6.48
N GLY A 28 13.74 -3.37 6.00
CA GLY A 28 15.01 -3.20 5.29
C GLY A 28 14.86 -2.33 4.03
N ALA A 29 13.83 -2.60 3.23
CA ALA A 29 13.55 -1.82 2.02
C ALA A 29 13.22 -0.35 2.32
N ILE A 30 12.48 -0.07 3.40
CA ILE A 30 12.24 1.29 3.90
C ILE A 30 13.56 1.96 4.31
N GLY A 31 14.37 1.25 5.08
CA GLY A 31 15.66 1.74 5.59
C GLY A 31 16.62 2.15 4.47
N ASP A 32 16.62 1.39 3.37
CA ASP A 32 17.41 1.70 2.17
C ASP A 32 16.84 2.89 1.39
N GLU A 33 15.52 3.10 1.40
CA GLU A 33 14.85 4.14 0.61
C GLU A 33 14.96 5.52 1.27
N ILE A 34 14.71 5.62 2.58
CA ILE A 34 14.62 6.89 3.33
C ILE A 34 15.79 7.86 3.07
N PRO A 35 17.07 7.44 3.07
CA PRO A 35 18.20 8.36 2.87
C PRO A 35 18.19 9.06 1.52
N SER A 36 17.55 8.46 0.51
CA SER A 36 17.50 8.98 -0.86
C SER A 36 16.29 9.90 -1.12
N LEU A 37 15.34 9.97 -0.20
CA LEU A 37 14.09 10.71 -0.39
C LEU A 37 14.23 12.18 0.00
N ALA A 38 13.89 13.05 -0.95
CA ALA A 38 13.78 14.49 -0.71
C ALA A 38 12.41 14.89 -0.12
N ASP A 39 11.38 14.07 -0.34
CA ASP A 39 10.02 14.36 0.11
C ASP A 39 9.82 14.02 1.60
N ARG A 40 9.52 15.03 2.39
CA ARG A 40 9.33 14.91 3.84
C ARG A 40 8.03 14.20 4.21
N SER A 41 6.96 14.33 3.41
CA SER A 41 5.70 13.62 3.70
C SER A 41 5.92 12.13 3.53
N LEU A 42 6.56 11.73 2.44
CA LEU A 42 6.90 10.33 2.16
C LEU A 42 7.83 9.74 3.22
N VAL A 43 8.86 10.48 3.67
CA VAL A 43 9.71 10.00 4.78
C VAL A 43 8.90 9.80 6.07
N ARG A 44 7.93 10.69 6.36
CA ARG A 44 7.05 10.52 7.53
C ARG A 44 6.16 9.29 7.38
N HIS A 45 5.58 9.09 6.21
CA HIS A 45 4.76 7.93 5.88
C HIS A 45 5.54 6.63 6.09
N LEU A 46 6.73 6.50 5.48
CA LEU A 46 7.56 5.29 5.59
C LEU A 46 8.00 5.01 7.03
N ARG A 47 8.29 6.05 7.83
CA ARG A 47 8.58 5.88 9.27
C ARG A 47 7.37 5.37 10.06
N ARG A 48 6.17 5.86 9.73
CA ARG A 48 4.92 5.35 10.31
C ARG A 48 4.72 3.88 9.92
N MET A 49 4.92 3.53 8.65
CA MET A 49 4.80 2.14 8.20
C MET A 49 5.80 1.21 8.86
N SER A 50 7.06 1.62 9.02
CA SER A 50 8.04 0.86 9.82
C SER A 50 7.59 0.69 11.27
N THR A 51 7.00 1.71 11.89
CA THR A 51 6.43 1.58 13.24
C THR A 51 5.30 0.56 13.29
N LEU A 52 4.42 0.52 12.28
CA LEU A 52 3.33 -0.47 12.19
C LEU A 52 3.88 -1.88 11.95
N ALA A 53 4.88 -2.05 11.07
CA ALA A 53 5.54 -3.33 10.83
C ALA A 53 6.20 -3.87 12.10
N SER A 54 6.95 -3.03 12.82
CA SER A 54 7.52 -3.34 14.13
C SER A 54 6.46 -3.77 15.15
N ARG A 55 5.31 -3.08 15.21
CA ARG A 55 4.19 -3.48 16.08
C ARG A 55 3.62 -4.85 15.67
N ALA A 56 3.36 -5.06 14.38
CA ALA A 56 2.85 -6.33 13.87
C ALA A 56 3.80 -7.50 14.18
N MET A 57 5.12 -7.29 14.08
CA MET A 57 6.12 -8.30 14.46
C MET A 57 6.16 -8.56 15.97
N ALA A 58 6.03 -7.52 16.80
CA ALA A 58 6.14 -7.65 18.25
C ALA A 58 4.90 -8.26 18.90
N SER A 59 3.70 -7.92 18.41
CA SER A 59 2.44 -8.29 19.04
C SER A 59 1.51 -9.15 18.19
N GLY A 60 1.90 -9.47 16.96
CA GLY A 60 1.08 -10.14 15.96
C GLY A 60 0.21 -9.18 15.16
N PHE A 61 -0.02 -9.52 13.89
CA PHE A 61 -0.85 -8.72 12.99
C PHE A 61 -2.33 -8.68 13.42
N ASP A 62 -2.88 -9.80 13.88
CA ASP A 62 -4.29 -9.87 14.32
C ASP A 62 -4.61 -8.87 15.42
N ARG A 63 -3.65 -8.64 16.34
CA ARG A 63 -3.78 -7.65 17.39
C ARG A 63 -3.73 -6.23 16.84
N LEU A 64 -2.83 -5.96 15.88
CA LEU A 64 -2.78 -4.66 15.20
C LEU A 64 -4.11 -4.36 14.50
N ALA A 65 -4.66 -5.33 13.77
CA ALA A 65 -5.94 -5.20 13.08
C ALA A 65 -7.12 -5.02 14.05
N SER A 66 -7.09 -5.68 15.21
CA SER A 66 -8.10 -5.50 16.25
C SER A 66 -8.06 -4.12 16.92
N ASP A 67 -6.86 -3.55 17.08
CA ASP A 67 -6.66 -2.24 17.70
C ASP A 67 -6.97 -1.09 16.70
N ASP A 68 -6.57 -1.26 15.44
CA ASP A 68 -6.70 -0.26 14.37
C ASP A 68 -6.69 -0.96 12.99
N GLU A 69 -7.89 -1.32 12.52
CA GLU A 69 -8.07 -2.04 11.25
C GLU A 69 -7.58 -1.24 10.04
N ALA A 70 -7.81 0.08 10.03
CA ALA A 70 -7.40 0.96 8.94
C ALA A 70 -5.87 1.03 8.82
N ALA A 71 -5.16 1.17 9.95
CA ALA A 71 -3.69 1.17 9.95
C ALA A 71 -3.12 -0.21 9.58
N ALA A 72 -3.77 -1.30 9.99
CA ALA A 72 -3.37 -2.65 9.61
C ALA A 72 -3.52 -2.88 8.09
N ASP A 73 -4.63 -2.40 7.51
CA ASP A 73 -4.90 -2.55 6.08
C ASP A 73 -4.00 -1.65 5.21
N GLU A 74 -3.67 -0.45 5.69
CA GLU A 74 -2.67 0.41 5.06
C GLU A 74 -1.30 -0.26 5.04
N LEU A 75 -0.87 -0.87 6.16
CA LEU A 75 0.39 -1.63 6.22
C LEU A 75 0.38 -2.80 5.21
N LEU A 76 -0.71 -3.57 5.17
CA LEU A 76 -0.87 -4.68 4.22
C LEU A 76 -0.74 -4.22 2.77
N SER A 77 -1.41 -3.11 2.45
CA SER A 77 -1.42 -2.52 1.10
C SER A 77 -0.03 -2.04 0.69
N ASP A 78 0.71 -1.39 1.60
CA ASP A 78 2.06 -0.92 1.32
C ASP A 78 3.08 -2.06 1.21
N VAL A 79 3.03 -3.05 2.11
CA VAL A 79 3.88 -4.26 2.02
C VAL A 79 3.63 -4.98 0.70
N PHE A 80 2.37 -5.14 0.28
CA PHE A 80 2.01 -5.75 -1.00
C PHE A 80 2.57 -4.96 -2.19
N ALA A 81 2.43 -3.63 -2.17
CA ALA A 81 2.93 -2.76 -3.23
C ALA A 81 4.46 -2.80 -3.35
N VAL A 82 5.17 -2.79 -2.23
CA VAL A 82 6.64 -2.90 -2.19
C VAL A 82 7.09 -4.29 -2.61
N ALA A 83 6.47 -5.36 -2.10
CA ALA A 83 6.84 -6.72 -2.44
C ALA A 83 6.68 -7.01 -3.94
N THR A 84 5.58 -6.55 -4.55
CA THR A 84 5.37 -6.66 -6.00
C THR A 84 6.36 -5.82 -6.81
N TYR A 85 6.70 -4.60 -6.36
CA TYR A 85 7.69 -3.75 -7.01
C TYR A 85 9.11 -4.34 -6.95
N ARG A 86 9.49 -4.91 -5.81
CA ARG A 86 10.81 -5.53 -5.58
C ARG A 86 10.91 -6.95 -6.12
N GLY A 87 9.83 -7.50 -6.69
CA GLY A 87 9.79 -8.87 -7.23
C GLY A 87 9.95 -9.96 -6.15
N TRP A 88 9.48 -9.69 -4.93
CA TRP A 88 9.54 -10.67 -3.85
C TRP A 88 8.54 -11.81 -4.08
N PRO A 89 8.88 -13.05 -3.68
CA PRO A 89 7.96 -14.18 -3.81
C PRO A 89 6.67 -13.93 -3.04
N LEU A 90 5.55 -13.99 -3.75
CA LEU A 90 4.19 -13.91 -3.20
C LEU A 90 3.31 -14.99 -3.85
N PRO A 91 2.27 -15.47 -3.16
CA PRO A 91 1.33 -16.47 -3.67
C PRO A 91 0.29 -15.82 -4.61
N ILE A 92 0.77 -15.13 -5.65
CA ILE A 92 -0.06 -14.37 -6.59
C ILE A 92 0.31 -14.75 -8.03
N ALA A 93 -0.62 -14.56 -8.96
CA ALA A 93 -0.34 -14.65 -10.39
C ALA A 93 -0.64 -13.31 -11.07
N ASP A 94 0.34 -12.78 -11.80
CA ASP A 94 0.21 -11.53 -12.55
C ASP A 94 -0.79 -11.72 -13.72
N LEU A 95 -1.78 -10.84 -13.80
CA LEU A 95 -2.81 -10.81 -14.83
C LEU A 95 -2.61 -9.66 -15.84
N GLY A 96 -1.55 -8.86 -15.65
CA GLY A 96 -1.20 -7.70 -16.45
C GLY A 96 -1.95 -6.43 -16.06
N GLU A 97 -1.65 -5.36 -16.79
CA GLU A 97 -2.33 -4.08 -16.65
C GLU A 97 -3.72 -4.11 -17.32
N ARG A 98 -4.71 -3.54 -16.63
CA ARG A 98 -6.10 -3.46 -17.12
C ARG A 98 -6.74 -2.16 -16.68
N GLU A 99 -7.72 -1.72 -17.46
CA GLU A 99 -8.64 -0.69 -16.99
C GLU A 99 -9.64 -1.30 -16.01
N VAL A 100 -9.72 -0.70 -14.82
CA VAL A 100 -10.59 -1.11 -13.73
C VAL A 100 -11.44 0.09 -13.31
N ASP A 101 -12.75 -0.13 -13.15
CA ASP A 101 -13.63 0.84 -12.52
C ASP A 101 -13.53 0.68 -11.00
N VAL A 102 -12.91 1.66 -10.34
CA VAL A 102 -12.65 1.66 -8.89
C VAL A 102 -13.52 2.67 -8.14
N ALA A 103 -14.43 3.36 -8.84
CA ALA A 103 -15.24 4.42 -8.25
C ALA A 103 -16.15 3.87 -7.14
N GLY A 104 -15.98 4.39 -5.92
CA GLY A 104 -16.76 3.97 -4.74
C GLY A 104 -16.38 2.60 -4.16
N MET A 105 -15.31 1.96 -4.65
CA MET A 105 -14.82 0.71 -4.09
C MET A 105 -14.01 0.97 -2.80
N PRO A 106 -14.19 0.14 -1.75
CA PRO A 106 -13.35 0.21 -0.56
C PRO A 106 -11.90 -0.12 -0.93
N ARG A 107 -10.97 0.58 -0.28
CA ARG A 107 -9.53 0.43 -0.50
C ARG A 107 -8.92 -0.53 0.52
N GLY A 108 -7.82 -1.16 0.11
CA GLY A 108 -7.04 -2.09 0.90
C GLY A 108 -7.44 -3.55 0.70
N LEU A 109 -6.66 -4.44 1.32
CA LEU A 109 -6.89 -5.89 1.32
C LEU A 109 -8.00 -6.30 2.30
N LEU A 110 -8.25 -5.48 3.31
CA LEU A 110 -9.35 -5.63 4.27
C LEU A 110 -10.53 -4.70 3.94
N GLY A 111 -10.34 -3.72 3.06
CA GLY A 111 -11.36 -2.74 2.68
C GLY A 111 -11.45 -1.54 3.62
N ALA A 112 -10.44 -1.33 4.47
CA ALA A 112 -10.38 -0.31 5.51
C ALA A 112 -9.27 0.72 5.29
N ASP A 113 -8.44 0.60 4.25
CA ASP A 113 -7.40 1.59 3.93
C ASP A 113 -8.04 2.94 3.53
N VAL A 114 -7.72 3.99 4.29
CA VAL A 114 -8.17 5.36 4.04
C VAL A 114 -7.01 6.30 3.68
N SER A 115 -5.80 5.78 3.50
CA SER A 115 -4.59 6.57 3.30
C SER A 115 -4.47 7.10 1.87
N SER A 116 -4.18 8.40 1.73
CA SER A 116 -3.88 9.00 0.42
C SER A 116 -2.40 8.87 0.02
N GLU A 117 -1.53 8.51 0.96
CA GLU A 117 -0.07 8.50 0.76
C GLU A 117 0.48 7.12 0.34
N SER A 118 -0.29 6.05 0.58
CA SER A 118 0.05 4.66 0.23
C SER A 118 -0.31 4.33 -1.23
N ALA A 119 0.26 3.22 -1.73
CA ALA A 119 -0.26 2.62 -2.95
C ALA A 119 -1.72 2.19 -2.77
N SER A 120 -2.53 2.40 -3.81
CA SER A 120 -3.95 2.06 -3.76
C SER A 120 -4.17 0.62 -4.19
N VAL A 121 -4.79 -0.16 -3.30
CA VAL A 121 -5.15 -1.57 -3.50
C VAL A 121 -6.66 -1.70 -3.45
N TRP A 122 -7.24 -2.53 -4.30
CA TRP A 122 -8.67 -2.87 -4.27
C TRP A 122 -8.86 -4.37 -4.48
N LEU A 123 -9.74 -4.98 -3.69
CA LEU A 123 -10.31 -6.29 -4.01
C LEU A 123 -11.41 -6.11 -5.05
N ILE A 124 -11.18 -6.61 -6.26
CA ILE A 124 -12.16 -6.53 -7.36
C ILE A 124 -13.22 -7.62 -7.23
N ASP A 125 -12.77 -8.79 -6.80
CA ASP A 125 -13.57 -9.96 -6.47
C ASP A 125 -12.78 -10.82 -5.46
N PRO A 126 -13.34 -11.92 -4.92
CA PRO A 126 -12.66 -12.74 -3.91
C PRO A 126 -11.31 -13.34 -4.34
N ALA A 127 -11.00 -13.35 -5.64
CA ALA A 127 -9.80 -13.95 -6.21
C ALA A 127 -8.93 -12.96 -7.01
N THR A 128 -9.29 -11.67 -7.04
CA THR A 128 -8.60 -10.67 -7.86
C THR A 128 -8.36 -9.37 -7.10
N ILE A 129 -7.12 -8.90 -7.13
CA ILE A 129 -6.71 -7.59 -6.61
C ILE A 129 -6.26 -6.69 -7.75
N ALA A 130 -6.63 -5.41 -7.69
CA ALA A 130 -6.05 -4.34 -8.48
C ALA A 130 -5.10 -3.50 -7.63
N LEU A 131 -3.93 -3.17 -8.18
CA LEU A 131 -2.93 -2.29 -7.57
C LEU A 131 -2.66 -1.10 -8.48
N ALA A 132 -2.85 0.11 -7.96
CA ALA A 132 -2.36 1.33 -8.57
C ALA A 132 -1.25 1.94 -7.70
N ARG A 133 -0.08 2.12 -8.30
CA ARG A 133 1.07 2.81 -7.67
C ARG A 133 0.99 4.32 -7.93
N THR A 134 -0.20 4.87 -7.83
CA THR A 134 -0.42 6.32 -7.92
C THR A 134 -0.28 6.90 -6.53
N ARG A 135 0.80 7.63 -6.28
CA ARG A 135 0.90 8.48 -5.10
C ARG A 135 0.20 9.80 -5.45
N GLU A 136 -0.84 10.17 -4.72
CA GLU A 136 -1.30 11.55 -4.75
C GLU A 136 -0.26 12.37 -3.97
N ALA A 137 0.68 12.97 -4.71
CA ALA A 137 1.48 14.04 -4.15
C ALA A 137 0.50 15.13 -3.71
N GLY A 138 0.44 15.38 -2.40
CA GLY A 138 -0.54 16.26 -1.78
C GLY A 138 -0.78 17.52 -2.62
N ASP A 139 -2.06 17.76 -2.92
CA ASP A 139 -2.59 18.94 -3.60
C ASP A 139 -1.56 19.73 -4.43
N VAL A 140 -1.52 19.47 -5.73
CA VAL A 140 -1.16 20.50 -6.71
C VAL A 140 -2.33 21.50 -6.82
N ALA A 141 -2.77 22.03 -5.69
CA ALA A 141 -3.76 23.09 -5.60
C ALA A 141 -3.07 24.39 -5.19
N ASP A 142 -1.97 24.75 -5.86
CA ASP A 142 -1.46 26.13 -5.77
C ASP A 142 -0.61 26.65 -6.95
N LEU A 143 -0.69 26.05 -8.14
CA LEU A 143 -0.02 26.62 -9.34
C LEU A 143 -0.84 26.49 -10.62
N ALA A 144 -2.15 26.77 -10.55
CA ALA A 144 -2.90 27.24 -11.71
C ALA A 144 -2.99 28.76 -11.62
N HIS A 145 -1.97 29.46 -12.14
CA HIS A 145 -2.16 30.87 -12.53
C HIS A 145 -3.20 30.96 -13.65
N PRO A 146 -4.11 31.94 -13.57
CA PRO A 146 -4.43 32.75 -14.73
C PRO A 146 -3.85 34.15 -14.54
N ARG A 147 -3.08 34.60 -15.54
CA ARG A 147 -2.75 36.01 -15.74
C ARG A 147 -4.06 36.82 -15.87
N LEU A 148 -4.17 37.91 -15.08
CA LEU A 148 -4.72 39.28 -15.31
C LEU A 148 -6.03 39.45 -16.14
N PRO A 149 -6.92 40.44 -15.83
CA PRO A 149 -6.57 41.88 -15.82
C PRO A 149 -7.32 42.79 -14.83
N GLY A 150 -6.76 43.99 -14.62
CA GLY A 150 -7.33 45.11 -13.86
C GLY A 150 -6.30 46.19 -13.62
#